data_AF-A0AAP8QFX1-F1
#
_entry.id   AF-A0AAP8QFX1-F1
#
_cell.length_a   1.000
_cell.length_b   1.000
_cell.length_c   1.000
_cell.angle_alpha   90.00
_cell.angle_beta   90.00
_cell.angle_gamma   90.00
#
_symmetry.space_group_name_H-M   'P 1'
#
loop_
_entity.id
_entity.type
_entity.pdbx_description
1 polymer ?
#
loop_
_entity_poly.entity_id
_entity_poly.type
_entity_poly.pdbx_seq_one_letter_code
_entity_poly.pdbx_strand_id
1 'polypeptide(L)'
;MTKETLEQRLERLEFYLNLMREFAVDPETFALWDYVIQEGLNETQTKQILDVLREHHSHVKSAVEAGASVPDLEGLFTKMIPLLHIEGRTTSKEKVMQVLRRASKLPIFPYLKKHL
;
A
#
# COMPACT_ATOMS: atom_id res chain seq x y z
N MET A 1 13.03 -1.97 21.20
CA MET A 1 12.55 -0.57 21.23
C MET A 1 13.66 0.38 20.79
N THR A 2 13.62 0.87 19.56
CA THR A 2 14.03 2.27 19.32
C THR A 2 12.77 3.09 19.52
N LYS A 3 12.71 3.82 20.63
CA LYS A 3 11.59 4.70 20.94
C LYS A 3 11.52 5.75 19.82
N GLU A 4 10.38 5.86 19.14
CA GLU A 4 10.15 6.91 18.13
C GLU A 4 10.50 8.26 18.76
N THR A 5 11.34 9.05 18.08
CA THR A 5 11.70 10.38 18.57
C THR A 5 10.49 11.32 18.40
N LEU A 6 10.49 12.44 19.13
CA LEU A 6 9.45 13.46 18.95
C LEU A 6 9.40 13.99 17.51
N GLU A 7 10.57 14.12 16.88
CA GLU A 7 10.72 14.53 15.48
C GLU A 7 10.08 13.52 14.53
N GLN A 8 10.43 12.24 14.65
CA GLN A 8 9.82 11.17 13.83
C GLN A 8 8.30 11.11 13.99
N ARG A 9 7.82 11.33 15.22
CA ARG A 9 6.38 11.38 15.50
C ARG A 9 5.71 12.60 14.85
N LEU A 10 6.36 13.76 14.87
CA LEU A 10 5.86 14.98 14.22
C LEU A 10 5.79 14.79 12.70
N GLU A 11 6.88 14.33 12.08
CA GLU A 11 6.94 14.02 10.64
C GLU A 11 5.81 13.07 10.22
N ARG A 12 5.57 12.02 11.02
CA ARG A 12 4.49 11.07 10.76
C ARG A 12 3.10 11.70 10.86
N LEU A 13 2.89 12.61 11.81
CA LEU A 13 1.62 13.35 11.92
C LEU A 13 1.42 14.33 10.76
N GLU A 14 2.46 15.03 10.33
CA GLU A 14 2.41 15.91 9.15
C GLU A 14 2.10 15.11 7.88
N PHE A 15 2.71 13.94 7.73
CA PHE A 15 2.39 12.99 6.68
C PHE A 15 0.90 12.57 6.72
N TYR A 16 0.37 12.20 7.89
CA TYR A 16 -1.06 11.84 8.02
C TYR A 16 -1.99 12.99 7.70
N LEU A 17 -1.65 14.23 8.09
CA LEU A 17 -2.43 15.41 7.72
C LEU A 17 -2.53 15.55 6.20
N ASN A 18 -1.45 15.27 5.47
CA ASN A 18 -1.47 15.29 4.01
C ASN A 18 -2.36 14.18 3.43
N LEU A 19 -2.26 12.95 3.94
CA LEU A 19 -3.12 11.84 3.49
C LEU A 19 -4.61 12.10 3.76
N MET A 20 -4.93 12.69 4.91
CA MET A 20 -6.31 13.00 5.30
C MET A 20 -6.95 14.05 4.38
N ARG A 21 -6.18 14.95 3.75
CA ARG A 21 -6.73 15.91 2.78
C ARG A 21 -7.32 15.21 1.57
N GLU A 22 -6.63 14.23 1.01
CA GLU A 22 -7.12 13.44 -0.12
C GLU A 22 -8.29 12.54 0.33
N PHE A 23 -8.13 11.87 1.47
CA PHE A 23 -9.17 10.99 2.03
C PHE A 23 -10.47 11.73 2.35
N ALA A 24 -10.41 12.97 2.87
CA ALA A 24 -11.61 13.75 3.18
C ALA A 24 -12.41 14.16 1.93
N VAL A 25 -11.74 14.28 0.77
CA VAL A 25 -12.39 14.61 -0.51
C VAL A 25 -13.08 13.37 -1.10
N ASP A 26 -12.40 12.23 -1.08
CA ASP A 26 -12.94 10.96 -1.60
C ASP A 26 -12.47 9.75 -0.76
N PRO A 27 -13.20 9.42 0.31
CA PRO A 27 -12.83 8.32 1.20
C PRO A 27 -12.78 6.95 0.50
N GLU A 28 -13.59 6.77 -0.55
CA GLU A 28 -13.67 5.49 -1.25
C GLU A 28 -12.41 5.27 -2.10
N THR A 29 -12.02 6.27 -2.89
CA THR A 29 -10.82 6.22 -3.74
C THR A 29 -9.55 6.11 -2.90
N PHE A 30 -9.49 6.81 -1.78
CA PHE A 30 -8.30 6.93 -0.94
C PHE A 30 -8.30 6.01 0.30
N ALA A 31 -9.08 4.91 0.27
CA ALA A 31 -9.21 3.96 1.37
C ALA A 31 -7.89 3.33 1.87
N LEU A 32 -6.80 3.39 1.07
CA LEU A 32 -5.47 2.96 1.52
C LEU A 32 -4.91 3.88 2.61
N TRP A 33 -5.24 5.17 2.59
CA TRP A 33 -4.76 6.16 3.56
C TRP A 33 -5.30 5.91 4.96
N ASP A 34 -6.57 5.53 5.06
CA ASP A 34 -7.17 5.11 6.33
C ASP A 34 -6.38 3.94 6.95
N TYR A 35 -6.05 2.93 6.14
CA TYR A 35 -5.22 1.81 6.60
C TYR A 35 -3.82 2.24 7.05
N VAL A 36 -3.15 3.12 6.29
CA VAL A 36 -1.82 3.64 6.62
C VAL A 36 -1.82 4.33 7.98
N ILE A 37 -2.84 5.16 8.24
CA ILE A 37 -3.02 5.89 9.51
C ILE A 37 -3.34 4.91 10.64
N GLN A 38 -4.29 4.01 10.43
CA GLN A 38 -4.73 3.02 11.43
C GLN A 38 -3.57 2.12 11.90
N GLU A 39 -2.73 1.69 10.96
CA GLU A 39 -1.60 0.82 11.23
C GLU A 39 -0.34 1.57 11.68
N GLY A 40 -0.38 2.91 11.74
CA GLY A 40 0.72 3.71 12.25
C GLY A 40 1.94 3.72 11.32
N LEU A 41 1.76 3.46 10.02
CA LEU A 41 2.86 3.41 9.07
C LEU A 41 3.42 4.81 8.83
N ASN A 42 4.74 4.93 8.68
CA ASN A 42 5.37 6.21 8.35
C ASN A 42 5.42 6.44 6.82
N GLU A 43 5.89 7.62 6.42
CA GLU A 43 5.99 7.99 5.01
C GLU A 43 6.91 7.04 4.22
N THR A 44 8.06 6.67 4.79
CA THR A 44 9.02 5.75 4.15
C THR A 44 8.41 4.38 3.87
N GLN A 45 7.75 3.78 4.87
CA GLN A 45 7.06 2.49 4.73
C GLN A 45 5.94 2.59 3.68
N THR A 46 5.18 3.69 3.69
CA THR A 46 4.10 3.91 2.74
C THR A 46 4.64 4.03 1.31
N LYS A 47 5.75 4.76 1.11
CA LYS A 47 6.44 4.85 -0.19
C LYS A 47 6.89 3.47 -0.67
N GLN A 48 7.52 2.67 0.19
CA GLN A 48 7.95 1.30 -0.15
C GLN A 48 6.77 0.42 -0.57
N ILE A 49 5.63 0.51 0.14
CA ILE A 49 4.41 -0.21 -0.23
C ILE A 49 3.92 0.23 -1.62
N LEU A 50 3.86 1.54 -1.88
CA LEU A 50 3.44 2.08 -3.17
C LEU A 50 4.38 1.65 -4.30
N ASP A 51 5.68 1.56 -4.05
CA ASP A 51 6.66 1.15 -5.05
C ASP A 51 6.51 -0.33 -5.42
N VAL A 52 6.29 -1.21 -4.44
CA VAL A 52 5.98 -2.63 -4.71
C VAL A 52 4.68 -2.76 -5.51
N LEU A 53 3.65 -1.98 -5.17
CA LEU A 53 2.38 -1.98 -5.89
C LEU A 53 2.52 -1.45 -7.33
N ARG A 54 3.33 -0.41 -7.55
CA ARG A 54 3.64 0.15 -8.87
C ARG A 54 4.41 -0.85 -9.73
N GLU A 55 5.40 -1.52 -9.16
CA GLU A 55 6.16 -2.54 -9.87
C GLU A 55 5.22 -3.65 -10.36
N HIS A 56 4.38 -4.19 -9.47
CA HIS A 56 3.44 -5.24 -9.84
C HIS A 56 2.38 -4.73 -10.85
N HIS A 57 1.83 -3.54 -10.66
CA HIS A 57 0.93 -2.92 -11.64
C HIS A 57 1.56 -2.80 -13.02
N SER A 58 2.83 -2.41 -13.10
CA SER A 58 3.58 -2.31 -14.36
C SER A 58 3.73 -3.67 -15.04
N HIS A 59 4.02 -4.72 -14.27
CA HIS A 59 4.07 -6.09 -14.80
C HIS A 59 2.70 -6.58 -15.29
N VAL A 60 1.62 -6.31 -14.55
CA VAL A 60 0.24 -6.62 -14.98
C VAL A 60 -0.10 -5.89 -16.27
N LYS A 61 0.18 -4.58 -16.34
CA LYS A 61 -0.05 -3.76 -17.54
C LYS A 61 0.69 -4.33 -18.74
N SER A 62 1.98 -4.62 -18.59
CA SER A 62 2.83 -5.14 -19.66
C SER A 62 2.35 -6.51 -20.17
N ALA A 63 1.92 -7.38 -19.26
CA ALA A 63 1.35 -8.69 -19.62
C ALA A 63 0.04 -8.54 -20.41
N VAL A 64 -0.86 -7.65 -19.97
CA VAL A 64 -2.14 -7.38 -20.65
C VAL A 64 -1.90 -6.79 -22.04
N GLU A 65 -0.99 -5.82 -22.18
CA GLU A 65 -0.65 -5.19 -23.46
C GLU A 65 0.01 -6.19 -24.43
N ALA A 66 0.76 -7.17 -23.91
CA ALA A 66 1.38 -8.23 -24.70
C ALA A 66 0.45 -9.43 -24.98
N GLY A 67 -0.77 -9.46 -24.41
CA GLY A 67 -1.66 -10.63 -24.48
C GLY A 67 -1.12 -11.87 -23.75
N ALA A 68 -0.20 -11.68 -22.80
CA ALA A 68 0.40 -12.73 -21.98
C ALA A 68 -0.43 -13.01 -20.71
N SER A 69 -0.08 -14.08 -20.00
CA SER A 69 -0.67 -14.35 -18.68
C SER A 69 -0.28 -13.26 -17.67
N VAL A 70 -1.24 -12.83 -16.87
CA VAL A 70 -1.01 -11.91 -15.74
C VAL A 70 -0.09 -12.60 -14.72
N PRO A 71 0.90 -11.89 -14.15
CA PRO A 71 1.77 -12.45 -13.10
C PRO A 71 0.96 -12.84 -11.87
N ASP A 72 1.40 -13.90 -11.19
CA ASP A 72 0.81 -14.30 -9.91
C ASP A 72 1.14 -13.29 -8.79
N LEU A 73 0.48 -13.48 -7.64
CA LEU A 73 0.64 -12.61 -6.46
C LEU A 73 1.75 -13.07 -5.51
N GLU A 74 2.40 -14.21 -5.73
CA GLU A 74 3.36 -14.76 -4.77
C GLU A 74 4.56 -13.84 -4.59
N GLY A 75 5.13 -13.35 -5.70
CA GLY A 75 6.24 -12.38 -5.66
C GLY A 75 5.86 -11.08 -4.94
N LEU A 76 4.60 -10.64 -5.08
CA LEU A 76 4.09 -9.47 -4.37
C LEU A 76 3.91 -9.76 -2.88
N PHE A 77 3.39 -10.92 -2.49
CA PHE A 77 3.26 -11.31 -1.08
C PHE A 77 4.62 -11.33 -0.39
N THR A 78 5.65 -11.91 -1.03
CA THR A 78 7.01 -11.95 -0.48
C THR A 78 7.57 -10.55 -0.19
N LYS A 79 7.28 -9.57 -1.06
CA LYS A 79 7.74 -8.17 -0.89
C LYS A 79 6.90 -7.38 0.13
N MET A 80 5.59 -7.61 0.15
CA MET A 80 4.65 -6.85 0.98
C MET A 80 4.62 -7.29 2.44
N ILE A 81 4.78 -8.60 2.72
CA ILE A 81 4.68 -9.14 4.10
C ILE A 81 5.65 -8.44 5.07
N PRO A 82 6.94 -8.27 4.74
CA PRO A 82 7.88 -7.55 5.59
C PRO A 82 7.53 -6.08 5.80
N LEU A 83 6.99 -5.40 4.78
CA LEU A 83 6.65 -3.97 4.84
C LEU A 83 5.42 -3.69 5.72
N LEU A 84 4.50 -4.65 5.79
CA LEU A 84 3.31 -4.57 6.64
C LEU A 84 3.55 -5.18 8.03
N HIS A 85 4.75 -5.72 8.29
CA HIS A 85 5.08 -6.29 9.59
C HIS A 85 5.14 -5.18 10.63
N ILE A 86 4.35 -5.36 11.68
CA ILE A 86 4.35 -4.51 12.86
C ILE A 86 4.73 -5.42 14.02
N GLU A 87 5.70 -5.01 14.82
CA GLU A 87 6.19 -5.80 15.96
C GLU A 87 5.01 -6.23 16.85
N GLY A 88 4.89 -7.54 17.09
CA GLY A 88 3.77 -8.13 17.83
C GLY A 88 2.52 -8.48 17.02
N ARG A 89 2.51 -8.25 15.70
CA ARG A 89 1.42 -8.68 14.78
C ARG A 89 1.98 -9.53 13.64
N THR A 90 1.34 -10.66 13.37
CA THR A 90 1.64 -11.45 12.17
C THR A 90 1.00 -10.81 10.94
N THR A 91 1.74 -10.73 9.84
CA THR A 91 1.21 -10.32 8.54
C THR A 91 0.98 -11.58 7.71
N SER A 92 -0.26 -11.79 7.29
CA SER A 92 -0.64 -12.91 6.42
C SER A 92 -0.90 -12.44 4.98
N LYS A 93 -1.00 -13.40 4.06
CA LYS A 93 -1.39 -13.12 2.66
C LYS A 93 -2.75 -12.44 2.59
N GLU A 94 -3.70 -12.79 3.47
CA GLU A 94 -5.01 -12.15 3.57
C GLU A 94 -4.89 -10.67 3.90
N LYS A 95 -3.98 -10.29 4.81
CA LYS A 95 -3.74 -8.87 5.14
C LYS A 95 -3.17 -8.12 3.94
N VAL A 96 -2.24 -8.72 3.21
CA VAL A 96 -1.74 -8.14 1.94
C VAL A 96 -2.88 -8.00 0.93
N MET A 97 -3.78 -8.99 0.80
CA MET A 97 -4.95 -8.90 -0.07
C MET A 97 -5.90 -7.76 0.30
N GLN A 98 -6.10 -7.49 1.59
CA GLN A 98 -6.89 -6.33 2.01
C GLN A 98 -6.22 -5.01 1.61
N VAL A 99 -4.90 -4.91 1.75
CA VAL A 99 -4.14 -3.74 1.31
C VAL A 99 -4.22 -3.58 -0.21
N LEU A 100 -4.07 -4.66 -0.98
CA LEU A 100 -4.22 -4.67 -2.43
C LEU A 100 -5.59 -4.17 -2.88
N ARG A 101 -6.68 -4.65 -2.24
CA ARG A 101 -8.05 -4.21 -2.54
C ARG A 101 -8.30 -2.74 -2.23
N ARG A 102 -7.64 -2.19 -1.22
CA ARG A 102 -7.69 -0.75 -0.92
C ARG A 102 -6.88 0.04 -1.93
N ALA A 103 -5.66 -0.42 -2.23
CA ALA A 103 -4.76 0.20 -3.19
C ALA A 103 -5.36 0.21 -4.61
N SER A 104 -6.06 -0.84 -5.04
CA SER A 104 -6.65 -0.93 -6.37
C SER A 104 -7.73 0.13 -6.64
N LYS A 105 -8.23 0.82 -5.60
CA LYS A 105 -9.14 1.96 -5.75
C LYS A 105 -8.43 3.25 -6.13
N LEU A 106 -7.12 3.36 -5.88
CA LEU A 106 -6.36 4.56 -6.19
C LEU A 106 -6.30 4.79 -7.72
N PRO A 107 -6.38 6.04 -8.19
CA PRO A 107 -6.41 6.33 -9.63
C PRO A 107 -5.13 5.92 -10.36
N ILE A 108 -4.02 5.81 -9.64
CA ILE A 108 -2.71 5.41 -10.18
C ILE A 108 -2.63 3.91 -10.52
N PHE A 109 -3.62 3.09 -10.12
CA PHE A 109 -3.60 1.64 -10.32
C PHE A 109 -4.78 1.07 -11.12
N PRO A 110 -5.08 1.58 -12.34
CA PRO A 110 -6.28 1.20 -13.09
C PRO A 110 -6.32 -0.27 -13.53
N TYR A 111 -5.15 -0.92 -13.69
CA TYR A 111 -5.06 -2.34 -14.07
C TYR A 111 -5.16 -3.27 -12.86
N LEU A 112 -4.69 -2.84 -11.67
CA LEU A 112 -4.89 -3.65 -10.46
C LEU A 112 -6.38 -3.79 -10.16
N LYS A 113 -7.18 -2.73 -10.32
CA LYS A 113 -8.64 -2.79 -10.11
C LYS A 113 -9.35 -3.86 -10.95
N LYS A 114 -8.84 -4.15 -12.14
CA LYS A 114 -9.48 -5.05 -13.12
C LYS A 114 -9.02 -6.50 -13.00
N HIS A 115 -7.89 -6.74 -12.34
CA HIS A 115 -7.19 -8.03 -12.36
C HIS A 115 -6.84 -8.56 -10.95
N LEU A 116 -7.50 -8.02 -9.91
CA LEU A 116 -7.45 -8.47 -8.52
C LEU A 116 -8.69 -9.28 -8.12
#